data_AF-A0A2B9E7X4-F1
#
_entry.id   AF-A0A2B9E7X4-F1
#
_cell.length_a   1.000
_cell.length_b   1.000
_cell.length_c   1.000
_cell.angle_alpha   90.00
_cell.angle_beta   90.00
_cell.angle_gamma   90.00
#
_symmetry.space_group_name_H-M   'P 1'
#
loop_
_entity.id
_entity.type
_entity.pdbx_description
1 polymer ?
#
loop_
_entity_poly.entity_id
_entity_poly.type
_entity_poly.pdbx_seq_one_letter_code
_entity_poly.pdbx_strand_id
1 'polypeptide(L)'
;MPNNLRNYNVIFASPKEGNAANICGKDFYDSYNSLLAPYASRTIQSKLGPYHQYSLTDAKVIKIDRSPKCIFNFIGIAKYRTYTNVHNPPNHAVTITYNINPSGVKVINFKLKKE
;
A
#
# COMPACT_ATOMS: atom_id res chain seq x y z
N MET A 1 18.69 -57.30 5.70
CA MET A 1 18.01 -56.75 4.51
C MET A 1 18.10 -55.22 4.58
N PRO A 2 18.73 -54.53 3.61
CA PRO A 2 18.87 -53.07 3.68
C PRO A 2 17.64 -52.37 3.07
N ASN A 3 17.02 -51.47 3.83
CA ASN A 3 15.93 -50.61 3.35
C ASN A 3 16.51 -49.34 2.71
N ASN A 4 16.18 -49.15 1.44
CA ASN A 4 16.61 -48.07 0.56
C ASN A 4 16.01 -46.71 0.97
N LEU A 5 16.81 -45.81 1.54
CA LEU A 5 16.48 -44.39 1.59
C LEU A 5 16.81 -43.77 0.22
N ARG A 6 15.80 -43.55 -0.62
CA ARG A 6 15.96 -42.76 -1.85
C ARG A 6 16.14 -41.29 -1.47
N ASN A 7 17.36 -40.80 -1.58
CA ASN A 7 17.65 -39.37 -1.52
C ASN A 7 17.05 -38.67 -2.74
N TYR A 8 15.96 -37.94 -2.56
CA TYR A 8 15.48 -37.01 -3.58
C TYR A 8 16.37 -35.76 -3.55
N ASN A 9 17.32 -35.67 -4.48
CA ASN A 9 18.03 -34.42 -4.75
C ASN A 9 17.03 -33.43 -5.37
N VAL A 10 16.48 -32.55 -4.55
CA VAL A 10 15.71 -31.40 -5.02
C VAL A 10 16.70 -30.37 -5.54
N ILE A 11 16.87 -30.30 -6.85
CA ILE A 11 17.70 -29.27 -7.50
C ILE A 11 16.85 -27.99 -7.53
N PHE A 12 17.11 -27.07 -6.61
CA PHE A 12 16.59 -25.72 -6.70
C PHE A 12 17.30 -25.02 -7.88
N ALA A 13 16.59 -24.83 -8.99
CA ALA A 13 17.07 -23.97 -10.04
C ALA A 13 17.27 -22.56 -9.48
N SER A 14 18.40 -21.93 -9.78
CA SER A 14 18.65 -20.53 -9.42
C SER A 14 17.49 -19.67 -9.95
N PRO A 15 16.97 -18.72 -9.16
CA PRO A 15 15.91 -17.83 -9.63
C PRO A 15 16.40 -17.14 -10.92
N LYS A 16 15.57 -17.17 -11.98
CA LYS A 16 15.86 -16.43 -13.21
C LYS A 16 16.10 -14.97 -12.86
N GLU A 17 17.20 -14.41 -13.36
CA GLU A 17 17.43 -12.96 -13.32
C GLU A 17 16.28 -12.26 -14.04
N GLY A 18 15.43 -11.59 -13.29
CA GLY A 18 14.34 -10.79 -13.82
C GLY A 18 14.80 -9.37 -14.05
N ASN A 19 14.67 -8.86 -15.27
CA ASN A 19 14.81 -7.44 -15.54
C ASN A 19 13.46 -6.75 -15.23
N ALA A 20 13.36 -6.07 -14.08
CA ALA A 20 12.25 -5.17 -13.81
C ALA A 20 12.57 -3.79 -14.42
N ALA A 21 11.71 -3.27 -15.30
CA ALA A 21 11.82 -1.91 -15.80
C ALA A 21 10.44 -1.26 -15.95
N ASN A 22 10.05 -0.45 -14.97
CA ASN A 22 9.25 0.75 -15.21
C ASN A 22 9.91 1.90 -14.43
N ILE A 23 10.39 2.91 -15.16
CA ILE A 23 11.24 4.01 -14.67
C ILE A 23 10.46 5.31 -14.51
N CYS A 24 9.13 5.28 -14.64
CA CYS A 24 8.30 6.46 -14.41
C CYS A 24 7.89 6.52 -12.94
N GLY A 25 8.38 7.52 -12.21
CA GLY A 25 7.98 7.72 -10.81
C GLY A 25 6.47 7.83 -10.62
N LYS A 26 5.75 8.36 -11.62
CA LYS A 26 4.28 8.43 -11.60
C LYS A 26 3.63 7.05 -11.55
N ASP A 27 4.07 6.12 -12.37
CA ASP A 27 3.50 4.76 -12.41
C ASP A 27 3.77 4.01 -11.10
N PHE A 28 4.94 4.24 -10.49
CA PHE A 28 5.23 3.73 -9.16
C PHE A 28 4.28 4.30 -8.10
N TYR A 29 4.07 5.62 -8.06
CA TYR A 29 3.17 6.22 -7.09
C TYR A 29 1.70 5.87 -7.32
N ASP A 30 1.27 5.79 -8.59
CA ASP A 30 -0.11 5.42 -8.95
C ASP A 30 -0.40 3.96 -8.60
N SER A 31 0.53 3.04 -8.91
CA SER A 31 0.39 1.64 -8.49
C SER A 31 0.42 1.48 -6.97
N TYR A 32 1.23 2.27 -6.26
CA TYR A 32 1.24 2.29 -4.80
C TYR A 32 -0.08 2.84 -4.24
N ASN A 33 -0.65 3.89 -4.84
CA ASN A 33 -1.98 4.39 -4.50
C ASN A 33 -3.05 3.30 -4.73
N SER A 34 -2.98 2.55 -5.84
CA SER A 34 -3.89 1.42 -6.09
C SER A 34 -3.77 0.32 -5.01
N LEU A 35 -2.55 -0.01 -4.57
CA LEU A 35 -2.32 -0.94 -3.46
C LEU A 35 -2.98 -0.45 -2.17
N LEU A 36 -2.87 0.84 -1.86
CA LEU A 36 -3.41 1.42 -0.62
C LEU A 36 -4.92 1.68 -0.67
N ALA A 37 -5.51 1.74 -1.86
CA ALA A 37 -6.89 2.15 -2.09
C ALA A 37 -7.94 1.44 -1.22
N PRO A 38 -7.99 0.09 -1.15
CA PRO A 38 -9.00 -0.58 -0.34
C PRO A 38 -8.86 -0.29 1.16
N TYR A 39 -7.62 -0.06 1.64
CA TYR A 39 -7.35 0.27 3.04
C TYR A 39 -7.72 1.71 3.37
N ALA A 40 -7.42 2.64 2.45
CA ALA A 40 -7.84 4.03 2.55
C ALA A 40 -9.37 4.16 2.58
N SER A 41 -10.08 3.55 1.63
CA SER A 41 -11.55 3.63 1.55
C SER A 41 -12.22 3.12 2.81
N ARG A 42 -11.84 1.92 3.29
CA ARG A 42 -12.38 1.36 4.54
C ARG A 42 -12.13 2.26 5.75
N THR A 43 -10.92 2.80 5.85
CA THR A 43 -10.53 3.67 6.98
C THR A 43 -11.30 4.98 6.95
N ILE A 44 -11.39 5.62 5.78
CA ILE A 44 -12.11 6.89 5.58
C ILE A 44 -13.59 6.70 5.90
N GLN A 45 -14.22 5.66 5.34
CA GLN A 45 -15.64 5.40 5.58
C GLN A 45 -15.92 5.04 7.04
N SER A 46 -15.02 4.30 7.69
CA SER A 46 -15.15 3.97 9.12
C SER A 46 -14.99 5.21 10.02
N LYS A 47 -14.16 6.19 9.65
CA LYS A 47 -13.87 7.37 10.47
C LYS A 47 -14.77 8.57 10.19
N LEU A 48 -15.19 8.76 8.93
CA LEU A 48 -15.97 9.93 8.49
C LEU A 48 -17.41 9.58 8.08
N GLY A 49 -17.71 8.30 7.85
CA GLY A 49 -19.04 7.82 7.46
C GLY A 49 -19.07 7.22 6.03
N PRO A 50 -20.06 6.36 5.74
CA PRO A 50 -20.05 5.47 4.56
C PRO A 50 -20.07 6.19 3.21
N TYR A 51 -20.57 7.44 3.18
CA TYR A 51 -20.66 8.23 1.96
C TYR A 51 -19.35 8.97 1.61
N HIS A 52 -18.33 8.91 2.45
CA HIS A 52 -17.05 9.55 2.16
C HIS A 52 -16.24 8.76 1.13
N GLN A 53 -15.84 9.47 0.08
CA GLN A 53 -15.07 8.97 -1.05
C GLN A 53 -13.86 9.88 -1.29
N TYR A 54 -12.95 9.44 -2.16
CA TYR A 54 -11.82 10.24 -2.62
C TYR A 54 -11.46 9.81 -4.05
N SER A 55 -10.78 10.68 -4.79
CA SER A 55 -10.24 10.32 -6.11
C SER A 55 -8.82 9.77 -5.98
N LEU A 56 -8.53 8.68 -6.70
CA LEU A 56 -7.17 8.15 -6.82
C LEU A 56 -6.24 9.12 -7.56
N THR A 57 -6.76 9.96 -8.45
CA THR A 57 -5.98 10.97 -9.18
C THR A 57 -5.46 12.08 -8.27
N ASP A 58 -6.15 12.30 -7.15
CA ASP A 58 -5.84 13.38 -6.21
C ASP A 58 -5.08 12.87 -4.98
N ALA A 59 -4.97 11.54 -4.84
CA ALA A 59 -4.25 10.89 -3.77
C ALA A 59 -2.75 11.12 -3.92
N LYS A 60 -2.10 11.54 -2.83
CA LYS A 60 -0.66 11.86 -2.84
C LYS A 60 0.07 10.99 -1.84
N VAL A 61 0.96 10.12 -2.34
CA VAL A 61 1.97 9.47 -1.50
C VAL A 61 3.00 10.53 -1.09
N ILE A 62 3.05 10.84 0.19
CA ILE A 62 3.97 11.84 0.75
C ILE A 62 5.33 11.21 1.03
N LYS A 63 5.32 9.95 1.47
CA LYS A 63 6.52 9.29 1.98
C LYS A 63 6.39 7.77 1.93
N ILE A 64 7.49 7.10 1.59
CA ILE A 64 7.65 5.65 1.73
C ILE A 64 9.04 5.41 2.29
N ASP A 65 9.12 5.00 3.55
CA ASP A 65 10.39 4.65 4.21
C ASP A 65 10.44 3.17 4.51
N ARG A 66 11.56 2.53 4.17
CA ARG A 66 11.85 1.19 4.69
C ARG A 66 12.26 1.28 6.16
N SER A 67 11.60 0.50 7.02
CA SER A 67 11.95 0.43 8.43
C SER A 67 11.59 -0.94 9.02
N PRO A 68 12.56 -1.73 9.53
CA PRO A 68 14.01 -1.48 9.52
C PRO A 68 14.65 -1.75 8.14
N LYS A 69 15.86 -1.20 7.90
CA LYS A 69 16.54 -1.18 6.57
C LYS A 69 16.74 -2.55 5.91
N CYS A 70 16.76 -3.64 6.68
CA CYS A 70 17.05 -5.00 6.19
C CYS A 70 15.82 -5.92 6.10
N ILE A 71 14.60 -5.39 6.29
CA ILE A 71 13.36 -6.16 6.21
C ILE A 71 12.45 -5.51 5.15
N PHE A 72 11.62 -6.32 4.48
CA PHE A 72 10.54 -5.84 3.63
C PHE A 72 9.40 -5.26 4.47
N ASN A 73 9.68 -4.22 5.24
CA ASN A 73 8.70 -3.51 6.06
C ASN A 73 8.82 -2.01 5.78
N PHE A 74 7.70 -1.38 5.48
CA PHE A 74 7.64 0.00 5.02
C PHE A 74 6.62 0.80 5.81
N ILE A 75 6.99 2.04 6.13
CA ILE A 75 6.08 3.06 6.62
C ILE A 75 5.71 3.96 5.44
N GLY A 76 4.47 3.81 4.97
CA GLY A 76 3.88 4.65 3.94
C GLY A 76 3.03 5.77 4.54
N ILE A 77 3.10 6.97 3.98
CA ILE A 77 2.23 8.10 4.35
C ILE A 77 1.58 8.62 3.08
N ALA A 78 0.25 8.66 3.04
CA ALA A 78 -0.51 9.21 1.93
C ALA A 78 -1.56 10.23 2.41
N LYS A 79 -1.77 11.27 1.61
CA LYS A 79 -2.80 12.30 1.79
C LYS A 79 -3.93 12.07 0.79
N TYR A 80 -5.17 12.17 1.26
CA TYR A 80 -6.38 12.06 0.45
C TYR A 80 -7.28 13.27 0.68
N ARG A 81 -7.90 13.75 -0.40
CA ARG A 81 -8.98 14.74 -0.36
C ARG A 81 -10.30 14.00 -0.44
N THR A 82 -11.12 14.14 0.58
CA THR A 82 -12.38 13.39 0.67
C THR A 82 -13.58 14.29 0.38
N TYR A 83 -14.59 13.71 -0.24
CA TYR A 83 -15.86 14.35 -0.55
C TYR A 83 -17.01 13.36 -0.30
N THR A 84 -18.22 13.88 -0.14
CA THR A 84 -19.45 13.07 0.00
C THR A 84 -20.25 12.98 -1.31
N ASN A 85 -19.99 13.90 -2.26
CA ASN A 85 -20.54 13.91 -3.61
C ASN A 85 -19.52 14.60 -4.54
N VAL A 86 -19.41 14.17 -5.81
CA VAL A 86 -18.53 14.76 -6.84
C VAL A 86 -18.82 16.23 -7.12
N HIS A 87 -20.03 16.70 -6.82
CA HIS A 87 -20.39 18.12 -6.92
C HIS A 87 -20.14 18.91 -5.63
N ASN A 88 -19.78 18.26 -4.53
CA ASN A 88 -19.42 18.91 -3.28
C ASN A 88 -17.89 19.00 -3.19
N PRO A 89 -17.31 20.22 -3.09
CA PRO A 89 -15.85 20.37 -3.01
C PRO A 89 -15.28 19.58 -1.83
N PRO A 90 -13.96 19.28 -1.81
CA PRO A 90 -13.35 18.42 -0.79
C PRO A 90 -13.65 18.94 0.61
N ASN A 91 -14.37 18.16 1.41
CA ASN A 91 -14.80 18.56 2.75
C ASN A 91 -13.66 18.39 3.76
N HIS A 92 -12.77 17.42 3.52
CA HIS A 92 -11.71 17.06 4.45
C HIS A 92 -10.45 16.60 3.74
N ALA A 93 -9.30 16.99 4.28
CA ALA A 93 -8.02 16.38 3.97
C ALA A 93 -7.66 15.37 5.05
N VAL A 94 -7.41 14.13 4.65
CA VAL A 94 -6.97 13.08 5.55
C VAL A 94 -5.56 12.65 5.22
N THR A 95 -4.76 12.37 6.25
CA THR A 95 -3.44 11.76 6.11
C THR A 95 -3.46 10.42 6.82
N ILE A 96 -3.11 9.36 6.11
CA ILE A 96 -3.11 7.99 6.65
C ILE A 96 -1.68 7.49 6.65
N THR A 97 -1.28 6.87 7.75
CA THR A 97 0.01 6.18 7.89
C THR A 97 -0.23 4.68 7.87
N TYR A 98 0.57 3.99 7.05
CA TYR A 98 0.48 2.57 6.79
C TYR A 98 1.75 1.86 7.24
N ASN A 99 1.59 0.67 7.80
CA ASN A 99 2.65 -0.33 7.88
C ASN A 99 2.40 -1.37 6.79
N ILE A 100 3.39 -1.58 5.91
CA ILE A 100 3.28 -2.40 4.70
C ILE A 100 4.39 -3.44 4.71
N ASN A 101 4.00 -4.72 4.71
CA ASN A 101 4.92 -5.85 4.71
C ASN A 101 4.32 -7.07 3.98
N PRO A 102 5.05 -8.19 3.84
CA PRO A 102 4.55 -9.37 3.12
C PRO A 102 3.26 -9.97 3.69
N SER A 103 2.92 -9.69 4.96
CA SER A 103 1.65 -10.11 5.54
C SER A 103 0.47 -9.19 5.18
N GLY A 104 0.73 -8.05 4.53
CA GLY A 104 -0.27 -7.11 4.02
C GLY A 104 -0.06 -5.67 4.50
N VAL A 105 -1.09 -4.85 4.29
CA VAL A 105 -1.13 -3.44 4.70
C VAL A 105 -1.98 -3.27 5.96
N LYS A 106 -1.44 -2.55 6.95
CA LYS A 106 -2.14 -2.14 8.17
C LYS A 106 -2.15 -0.63 8.28
N VAL A 107 -3.30 -0.04 8.61
CA VAL A 107 -3.38 1.37 8.98
C VAL A 107 -2.96 1.54 10.42
N ILE A 108 -1.95 2.37 10.66
CA ILE A 108 -1.40 2.62 12.00
C ILE A 108 -1.67 4.04 12.50
N ASN A 109 -2.05 4.96 11.63
CA ASN A 109 -2.46 6.30 12.03
C ASN A 109 -3.44 6.93 11.02
N PHE A 110 -4.33 7.78 11.52
CA PHE A 110 -5.28 8.56 10.74
C PHE A 110 -5.35 9.98 11.30
N LYS A 111 -5.02 10.98 10.48
CA LYS A 111 -5.09 12.40 10.85
C LYS A 111 -6.09 13.12 9.94
N LEU A 112 -7.07 13.77 10.56
CA LEU A 112 -8.05 14.61 9.88
C LEU A 112 -7.61 16.07 9.97
N LYS A 113 -7.58 16.76 8.83
CA LYS A 113 -7.52 18.22 8.76
C LYS A 113 -8.77 18.69 8.03
N LYS A 114 -9.60 19.49 8.72
CA LYS A 114 -10.67 20.23 8.04
C LYS A 114 -10.01 21.29 7.18
N GLU A 115 -10.29 21.27 5.88
CA GLU A 115 -9.89 22.33 4.94
C GLU A 115 -10.99 23.40 4.88
#